data_AF-A0A0L7KIM5-F1
#
_entry.id   AF-A0A0L7KIM5-F1
#
_cell.length_a   1.000
_cell.length_b   1.000
_cell.length_c   1.000
_cell.angle_alpha   90.00
_cell.angle_beta   90.00
_cell.angle_gamma   90.00
#
_symmetry.space_group_name_H-M   'P 1'
#
loop_
_entity.id
_entity.type
_entity.pdbx_description
1 polymer ?
#
loop_
_entity_poly.entity_id
_entity_poly.type
_entity_poly.pdbx_seq_one_letter_code
_entity_poly.pdbx_strand_id
1 'polypeptide(L)' 'MTEPKPKQVRTYQPTYQLNSRNHFNVEKVEKILKRIVDSELEEVEYSEKVIPELCMTLAEMIRSAVKEEKYD' A
#
# COMPACT_ATOMS: atom_id res chain seq x y z
N MET A 1 -42.18 2.08 46.07
CA MET A 1 -42.19 1.73 44.64
C MET A 1 -40.96 2.37 44.01
N THR A 2 -39.93 1.60 43.68
CA THR A 2 -38.68 2.11 43.09
C THR A 2 -38.73 1.92 41.58
N GLU A 3 -38.73 3.03 40.83
CA GLU A 3 -38.76 3.01 39.37
C GLU A 3 -37.46 2.43 38.78
N PRO A 4 -37.54 1.59 37.73
CA PRO A 4 -36.36 1.02 37.10
C PRO A 4 -35.66 2.08 36.23
N LYS A 5 -34.39 2.37 36.53
CA LYS A 5 -33.57 3.28 35.73
C LYS A 5 -33.41 2.75 34.29
N PRO A 6 -33.58 3.59 33.25
CA PRO A 6 -33.49 3.15 31.87
C PRO A 6 -32.07 2.67 31.56
N LYS A 7 -31.95 1.46 31.02
CA LYS A 7 -30.68 0.91 30.52
C LYS A 7 -30.19 1.80 29.37
N GLN A 8 -29.03 2.43 29.55
CA GLN A 8 -28.35 3.15 28.49
C GLN A 8 -28.01 2.18 27.35
N VAL A 9 -28.77 2.25 26.26
CA VAL A 9 -28.47 1.55 25.03
C VAL A 9 -27.28 2.27 24.41
N ARG A 10 -26.09 1.66 24.46
CA ARG A 10 -24.93 2.15 23.71
C ARG A 10 -25.18 1.90 22.23
N THR A 11 -25.70 2.90 21.53
CA THR A 11 -25.75 2.91 20.07
C THR A 11 -24.32 3.11 19.57
N TYR A 12 -23.62 2.01 19.27
CA TYR A 12 -22.34 2.06 18.56
C TYR A 12 -22.60 2.70 17.20
N GLN A 13 -22.16 3.94 17.03
CA GLN A 13 -22.15 4.61 15.74
C GLN A 13 -20.90 4.12 14.99
N PRO A 14 -21.02 3.57 13.76
CA PRO A 14 -19.85 3.28 12.96
C PRO A 14 -19.23 4.62 12.54
N THR A 15 -18.15 5.02 13.22
CA THR A 15 -17.30 6.13 12.79
C THR A 15 -16.47 5.66 11.61
N TYR A 16 -17.06 5.69 10.41
CA TYR A 16 -16.28 5.63 9.18
C TYR A 16 -15.25 6.76 9.20
N GLN A 17 -13.98 6.43 8.98
CA GLN A 17 -12.92 7.43 8.93
C GLN A 17 -12.99 8.17 7.60
N LEU A 18 -13.17 9.49 7.69
CA LEU A 18 -13.20 10.37 6.52
C LEU A 18 -11.80 10.61 5.93
N ASN A 19 -10.77 10.55 6.78
CA ASN A 19 -9.38 10.79 6.39
C ASN A 19 -8.56 9.51 6.52
N SER A 20 -7.77 9.21 5.48
CA SER A 20 -6.76 8.14 5.45
C SER A 20 -5.75 8.31 6.61
N ARG A 21 -5.37 7.21 7.27
CA ARG A 21 -4.33 7.26 8.32
C ARG A 21 -2.95 7.22 7.71
N ASN A 22 -2.83 6.58 6.56
CA ASN A 22 -1.59 6.40 5.84
C ASN A 22 -1.73 6.89 4.41
N HIS A 23 -1.57 8.20 4.24
CA HIS A 23 -1.58 8.83 2.93
C HIS A 23 -0.43 8.33 2.07
N PHE A 24 -0.68 8.23 0.77
CA PHE A 24 0.34 7.93 -0.22
C PHE A 24 1.52 8.91 -0.11
N ASN A 25 2.73 8.36 0.08
CA ASN A 25 3.96 9.15 0.19
C ASN A 25 4.81 8.97 -1.07
N VAL A 26 4.84 10.01 -1.91
CA VAL A 26 5.55 10.01 -3.19
C VAL A 26 7.05 9.76 -3.01
N GLU A 27 7.69 10.43 -2.05
CA GLU A 27 9.13 10.30 -1.80
C GLU A 27 9.51 8.88 -1.36
N LYS A 28 8.64 8.25 -0.56
CA LYS A 28 8.86 6.88 -0.10
C LYS A 28 8.75 5.90 -1.27
N VAL A 29 7.74 6.05 -2.11
CA VAL A 29 7.55 5.22 -3.30
C VAL A 29 8.67 5.45 -4.32
N GLU A 30 9.13 6.68 -4.50
CA GLU A 30 10.28 6.98 -5.37
C GLU A 30 11.54 6.25 -4.92
N LYS A 31 11.82 6.21 -3.61
CA LYS A 31 12.96 5.46 -3.04
C LYS A 31 12.82 3.96 -3.27
N ILE A 32 11.61 3.41 -3.10
CA ILE A 32 11.32 1.99 -3.37
C ILE A 32 11.59 1.69 -4.85
N LEU A 33 11.09 2.54 -5.74
CA LEU A 33 11.21 2.36 -7.18
C LEU A 33 12.67 2.41 -7.64
N LYS A 34 13.43 3.43 -7.20
CA LYS A 34 14.87 3.53 -7.48
C LYS A 34 15.61 2.29 -6.99
N ARG A 35 15.40 1.88 -5.74
CA ARG A 35 16.07 0.71 -5.17
C ARG A 35 15.84 -0.56 -5.98
N ILE A 36 14.60 -0.85 -6.37
CA ILE A 36 14.25 -2.05 -7.12
C ILE A 36 14.84 -1.99 -8.53
N VAL A 37 14.70 -0.85 -9.21
CA VAL A 37 15.21 -0.69 -10.57
C VAL A 37 16.72 -0.78 -10.59
N ASP A 38 17.41 -0.09 -9.68
CA ASP A 38 18.87 -0.09 -9.59
C ASP A 38 19.39 -1.50 -9.29
N SER A 39 18.76 -2.26 -8.37
CA SER A 39 19.20 -3.61 -8.04
C SER A 39 18.97 -4.62 -9.15
N GLU A 40 17.82 -4.55 -9.84
CA GLU A 40 17.50 -5.51 -10.90
C GLU A 40 18.25 -5.21 -12.20
N LEU A 41 18.61 -3.95 -12.46
CA LEU A 41 19.35 -3.58 -13.67
C LEU A 41 20.88 -3.64 -13.52
N GLU A 42 21.41 -3.82 -12.30
CA GLU A 42 22.86 -3.86 -12.06
C GLU A 42 23.56 -5.01 -12.82
N GLU A 43 22.89 -6.15 -12.98
CA GLU A 43 23.46 -7.36 -13.61
C GLU A 43 22.86 -7.67 -15.00
N VAL A 44 21.98 -6.82 -15.53
CA VAL A 44 21.21 -7.12 -16.75
C VAL A 44 21.83 -6.43 -17.98
N GLU A 45 22.20 -7.24 -18.97
CA GLU A 45 22.48 -6.77 -20.32
C GLU A 45 21.21 -6.71 -21.18
N TYR A 46 21.13 -5.71 -22.06
CA TYR A 46 19.97 -5.53 -22.93
C TYR A 46 19.80 -6.70 -23.92
N SER A 47 18.59 -7.28 -23.95
CA SER A 47 18.23 -8.36 -24.87
C SER A 47 16.77 -8.25 -25.30
N GLU A 48 16.52 -8.05 -26.61
CA GLU A 48 15.17 -7.85 -27.17
C GLU A 48 14.16 -8.94 -26.79
N LYS A 49 14.63 -10.17 -26.55
CA LYS A 49 13.78 -11.32 -26.21
C LYS A 49 13.38 -11.36 -24.73
N VAL A 50 14.23 -10.85 -23.84
CA VAL A 50 14.11 -11.00 -22.38
C VAL A 50 13.51 -9.74 -21.74
N ILE A 51 13.71 -8.58 -22.35
CA ILE A 51 13.23 -7.28 -21.84
C ILE A 51 11.72 -7.24 -21.60
N PRO A 52 10.84 -7.75 -22.50
CA PRO A 52 9.39 -7.70 -22.25
C PRO A 52 8.97 -8.43 -20.98
N GLU A 53 9.55 -9.60 -20.73
CA GLU A 53 9.29 -10.39 -19.52
C GLU A 53 9.86 -9.71 -18.28
N LEU A 54 11.09 -9.19 -18.37
CA LEU A 54 11.72 -8.43 -17.29
C LEU A 54 10.89 -7.21 -16.88
N CYS A 55 10.35 -6.45 -17.84
CA CYS A 55 9.48 -5.30 -17.55
C CYS A 55 8.21 -5.70 -16.81
N MET A 56 7.62 -6.85 -17.16
CA MET A 56 6.42 -7.36 -16.48
C MET A 56 6.75 -7.75 -15.04
N THR A 57 7.86 -8.46 -14.83
CA THR A 57 8.35 -8.86 -13.50
C THR A 57 8.66 -7.64 -12.63
N LEU A 58 9.40 -6.64 -13.17
CA LEU A 58 9.68 -5.38 -12.49
C LEU A 58 8.40 -4.65 -12.08
N ALA A 59 7.41 -4.58 -12.97
CA ALA A 59 6.13 -3.94 -12.68
C ALA A 59 5.36 -4.68 -11.57
N GLU A 60 5.44 -6.01 -11.50
CA GLU A 60 4.84 -6.79 -10.41
C GLU A 60 5.57 -6.59 -9.07
N MET A 61 6.91 -6.56 -9.09
CA MET A 61 7.71 -6.31 -7.89
C MET A 61 7.42 -4.93 -7.31
N ILE A 62 7.44 -3.88 -8.14
CA ILE A 62 7.13 -2.51 -7.72
C ILE A 62 5.71 -2.43 -7.15
N ARG A 63 4.72 -3.03 -7.83
CA ARG A 63 3.33 -3.05 -7.35
C ARG A 63 3.21 -3.76 -6.00
N SER A 64 3.94 -4.85 -5.81
CA SER A 64 3.91 -5.62 -4.56
C SER A 64 4.54 -4.81 -3.42
N ALA A 65 5.71 -4.21 -3.65
CA ALA A 65 6.39 -3.37 -2.66
C ALA A 65 5.55 -2.14 -2.26
N VAL A 66 4.87 -1.50 -3.21
CA VAL A 66 3.97 -0.37 -2.91
C VAL A 66 2.71 -0.82 -2.15
N LYS A 67 2.21 -2.04 -2.38
CA LYS A 67 1.10 -2.59 -1.59
C LYS A 67 1.48 -2.88 -0.14
N GLU A 68 2.72 -3.30 0.11
CA GLU A 68 3.22 -3.58 1.46
C GLU A 68 3.27 -2.33 2.35
N GLU A 69 3.33 -1.15 1.74
CA GLU A 69 3.26 0.14 2.42
C GLU A 69 1.87 0.44 3.01
N LYS A 70 0.83 -0.31 2.62
CA LYS A 70 -0.53 -0.24 3.20
C LYS A 70 -1.07 1.19 3.26
N TYR A 71 -0.90 1.95 2.18
CA TYR A 71 -1.55 3.24 2.02
C TYR A 71 -3.08 3.05 2.00
N ASP A 72 -3.83 3.96 2.62
CA ASP A 72 -5.31 3.97 2.59
C ASP A 72 -5.85 4.97 1.56
#